data_AF-A0A6C0IP51-F1
#
_entry.id   AF-A0A6C0IP51-F1
#
_cell.length_a   1.000
_cell.length_b   1.000
_cell.length_c   1.000
_cell.angle_alpha   90.00
_cell.angle_beta   90.00
_cell.angle_gamma   90.00
#
_symmetry.space_group_name_H-M   'P 1'
#
loop_
_entity.id
_entity.type
_entity.pdbx_description
1 polymer ?
#
loop_
_entity_poly.entity_id
_entity_poly.type
_entity_poly.pdbx_seq_one_letter_code
_entity_poly.pdbx_strand_id
1 'polypeptide(L)'
;MEKGHNLDIHMYSLQDLLGLFDIGYDISLEDIKRAKKKVLMTHPDKSKLDAKYFLFYKKAFEVVVQFYENQHKHSKSTSSENKVAYDASQHNKLDDSSATQVSSVLNEMTVNDFQSKFNKLFDDNMIKKTDTSRNEWFTNNEQLFDVDEKVTNKNMGEVFNRIKDTQSSMVKYKGVENLYVNGGSGNKIYDDDDNDEYVSTDPFSKLKFDDLRKVHKDQTVFAVSERDINKVQQYSSVDHFMRERGKQSLSPLEKQEAETLLAQQDTTYRQRMMQKEYDAKKQTMQYEEKNKSVLSNFLRIKY
;
A
#
# COMPACT_ATOMS: atom_id res chain seq x y z
N MET A 1 25.09 20.03 -20.14
CA MET A 1 24.42 19.15 -19.17
C MET A 1 23.21 18.55 -19.87
N GLU A 2 23.36 17.38 -20.48
CA GLU A 2 22.21 16.65 -21.01
C GLU A 2 21.35 16.24 -19.82
N LYS A 3 20.17 16.86 -19.68
CA LYS A 3 19.15 16.38 -18.75
C LYS A 3 18.63 15.06 -19.31
N GLY A 4 19.21 13.94 -18.90
CA GLY A 4 18.69 12.63 -19.22
C GLY A 4 17.26 12.53 -18.72
N HIS A 5 16.30 12.43 -19.63
CA HIS A 5 14.91 12.13 -19.26
C HIS A 5 14.84 10.70 -18.73
N ASN A 6 14.15 10.49 -17.61
CA ASN A 6 13.92 9.15 -17.10
C ASN A 6 12.97 8.42 -18.05
N LEU A 7 13.43 7.33 -18.68
CA LEU A 7 12.65 6.53 -19.62
C LEU A 7 12.24 5.19 -19.02
N ASP A 8 12.38 5.04 -17.70
CA ASP A 8 11.93 3.86 -16.98
C ASP A 8 10.47 4.00 -16.56
N ILE A 9 9.60 3.19 -17.17
CA ILE A 9 8.16 3.16 -16.87
C ILE A 9 7.88 2.77 -15.42
N HIS A 10 8.78 2.02 -14.79
CA HIS A 10 8.65 1.57 -13.41
C HIS A 10 8.94 2.68 -12.39
N MET A 11 9.37 3.87 -12.81
CA MET A 11 9.58 5.00 -11.89
C MET A 11 8.39 5.96 -11.84
N TYR A 12 7.39 5.77 -12.72
CA TYR A 12 6.20 6.61 -12.79
C TYR A 12 5.07 6.07 -11.93
N SER A 13 4.29 6.96 -11.33
CA SER A 13 3.02 6.63 -10.68
C SER A 13 1.90 6.55 -11.71
N LEU A 14 0.76 5.96 -11.33
CA LEU A 14 -0.43 5.95 -12.17
C LEU A 14 -0.86 7.39 -12.55
N GLN A 15 -0.77 8.32 -11.60
CA GLN A 15 -1.08 9.73 -11.81
C GLN A 15 -0.18 10.35 -12.89
N ASP A 16 1.11 10.03 -12.88
CA ASP A 16 2.06 10.57 -13.85
C ASP A 16 1.83 9.98 -15.25
N LEU A 17 1.50 8.70 -15.34
CA LEU A 17 1.15 8.05 -16.61
C LEU A 17 -0.14 8.60 -17.21
N LEU A 18 -1.16 8.85 -16.40
CA LEU A 18 -2.40 9.50 -16.84
C LEU A 18 -2.15 10.96 -17.23
N GLY A 19 -1.33 11.68 -16.45
CA GLY A 19 -0.90 13.05 -16.73
C GLY A 19 -0.13 13.18 -18.04
N LEU A 20 0.69 12.18 -18.42
CA LEU A 20 1.41 12.16 -19.70
C LEU A 20 0.48 12.29 -20.91
N PHE A 21 -0.74 11.79 -20.80
CA PHE A 21 -1.73 11.81 -21.86
C PHE A 21 -2.82 12.86 -21.67
N ASP A 22 -2.75 13.67 -20.61
CA ASP A 22 -3.81 14.60 -20.15
C ASP A 22 -5.14 13.87 -19.88
N ILE A 23 -5.08 12.70 -19.22
CA ILE A 23 -6.26 11.91 -18.87
C ILE A 23 -6.49 11.98 -17.35
N GLY A 24 -7.75 12.03 -16.93
CA GLY A 24 -8.12 11.87 -15.52
C GLY A 24 -8.19 10.40 -15.09
N TYR A 25 -8.66 10.16 -13.87
CA TYR A 25 -8.93 8.80 -13.38
C TYR A 25 -10.14 8.13 -14.01
N ASP A 26 -11.08 8.94 -14.52
CA ASP A 26 -12.23 8.48 -15.29
C ASP A 26 -11.86 8.44 -16.77
N ILE A 27 -11.47 7.25 -17.25
CA ILE A 27 -10.91 7.08 -18.58
C ILE A 27 -12.04 6.89 -19.58
N SER A 28 -12.29 7.91 -20.42
CA SER A 28 -13.25 7.79 -21.52
C SER A 28 -12.61 7.18 -22.77
N LEU A 29 -13.46 6.62 -23.65
CA LEU A 29 -13.01 6.07 -24.94
C LEU A 29 -12.40 7.14 -25.86
N GLU A 30 -12.86 8.40 -25.76
CA GLU A 30 -12.29 9.53 -26.50
C GLU A 30 -10.89 9.88 -26.00
N ASP A 31 -10.63 9.72 -24.70
CA ASP A 31 -9.31 9.97 -24.12
C ASP A 31 -8.28 8.92 -24.55
N ILE A 32 -8.70 7.65 -24.67
CA ILE A 32 -7.85 6.60 -25.25
C ILE A 32 -7.51 6.91 -26.72
N LYS A 33 -8.47 7.39 -27.53
CA LYS A 33 -8.21 7.81 -28.92
C LYS A 33 -7.22 8.98 -28.97
N ARG A 34 -7.36 9.96 -28.08
CA ARG A 34 -6.46 11.12 -27.96
C ARG A 34 -5.05 10.70 -27.57
N ALA A 35 -4.94 9.80 -26.60
CA ALA A 35 -3.67 9.23 -26.15
C ALA A 35 -2.97 8.48 -27.28
N LYS A 36 -3.71 7.65 -28.04
CA LYS A 36 -3.18 6.96 -29.23
C LYS A 36 -2.62 7.95 -30.25
N LYS A 37 -3.32 9.05 -30.50
CA LYS A 37 -2.86 10.11 -31.40
C LYS A 37 -1.54 10.74 -30.91
N LYS A 38 -1.40 11.00 -29.60
CA LYS A 38 -0.16 11.50 -29.00
C LYS A 38 1.01 10.53 -29.18
N VAL A 39 0.82 9.23 -28.92
CA VAL A 39 1.86 8.22 -29.15
C VAL A 39 2.29 8.18 -30.61
N LEU A 40 1.35 8.31 -31.55
CA LEU A 40 1.68 8.34 -32.97
C LEU A 40 2.56 9.56 -33.32
N MET A 41 2.33 10.71 -32.67
CA MET A 41 3.14 11.91 -32.87
C MET A 41 4.56 11.79 -32.31
N THR A 42 4.79 10.92 -31.32
CA THR A 42 6.13 10.70 -30.76
C THR A 42 7.00 9.75 -31.60
N HIS A 43 6.45 9.16 -32.66
CA HIS A 43 7.20 8.29 -33.58
C HIS A 43 8.45 8.99 -34.13
N PRO A 44 9.63 8.33 -34.18
CA PRO A 44 10.90 8.96 -34.55
C PRO A 44 10.87 9.65 -35.92
N ASP A 45 10.10 9.12 -36.87
CA ASP A 45 9.88 9.70 -38.19
C ASP A 45 9.18 11.08 -38.16
N LYS A 46 8.32 11.31 -37.16
CA LYS A 46 7.54 12.56 -37.04
C LYS A 46 8.15 13.54 -36.05
N SER A 47 8.60 13.05 -34.90
CA SER A 47 9.16 13.87 -33.82
C SER A 47 10.64 14.18 -34.01
N LYS A 48 11.36 13.41 -34.85
CA LYS A 48 12.83 13.41 -34.96
C LYS A 48 13.55 13.15 -33.64
N LEU A 49 12.84 12.61 -32.64
CA LEU A 49 13.39 12.19 -31.35
C LEU A 49 13.90 10.75 -31.43
N ASP A 50 14.77 10.38 -30.49
CA ASP A 50 15.28 9.01 -30.39
C ASP A 50 14.15 7.99 -30.21
N ALA A 51 14.32 6.79 -30.77
CA ALA A 51 13.32 5.72 -30.74
C ALA A 51 12.96 5.30 -29.29
N LYS A 52 13.85 5.57 -28.34
CA LYS A 52 13.62 5.30 -26.91
C LYS A 52 12.42 6.06 -26.34
N TYR A 53 12.19 7.30 -26.77
CA TYR A 53 11.02 8.07 -26.34
C TYR A 53 9.73 7.45 -26.86
N PHE A 54 9.70 7.06 -28.13
CA PHE A 54 8.53 6.38 -28.69
C PHE A 54 8.23 5.06 -27.97
N LEU A 55 9.25 4.26 -27.66
CA LEU A 55 9.08 3.00 -26.93
C LEU A 55 8.51 3.23 -25.52
N PHE A 56 8.98 4.27 -24.82
CA PHE A 56 8.43 4.68 -23.53
C PHE A 56 6.95 5.06 -23.64
N TYR A 57 6.59 5.98 -24.56
CA TYR A 57 5.20 6.40 -24.76
C TYR A 57 4.28 5.24 -25.19
N LYS A 58 4.79 4.30 -25.99
CA LYS A 58 4.06 3.09 -26.38
C LYS A 58 3.77 2.22 -25.16
N LYS A 59 4.78 1.93 -24.34
CA LYS A 59 4.60 1.13 -23.11
C LYS A 59 3.63 1.82 -22.14
N ALA A 60 3.77 3.14 -21.95
CA ALA A 60 2.86 3.93 -21.12
C ALA A 60 1.41 3.83 -21.62
N PHE A 61 1.20 3.91 -22.94
CA PHE A 61 -0.13 3.76 -23.53
C PHE A 61 -0.70 2.36 -23.38
N GLU A 62 0.09 1.30 -23.56
CA GLU A 62 -0.35 -0.09 -23.34
C GLU A 62 -0.83 -0.30 -21.89
N VAL A 63 -0.12 0.27 -20.92
CA VAL A 63 -0.54 0.25 -19.51
C VAL A 63 -1.90 0.93 -19.33
N VAL A 64 -2.08 2.15 -19.87
CA VAL A 64 -3.35 2.90 -19.79
C VAL A 64 -4.51 2.15 -20.46
N VAL A 65 -4.27 1.52 -21.61
CA VAL A 65 -5.29 0.70 -22.29
C VAL A 65 -5.68 -0.52 -21.45
N GLN A 66 -4.71 -1.22 -20.86
CA GLN A 66 -5.00 -2.34 -19.96
C GLN A 66 -5.81 -1.88 -18.75
N PHE A 67 -5.57 -0.67 -18.20
CA PHE A 67 -6.39 -0.10 -17.14
C PHE A 67 -7.82 0.19 -17.59
N TYR A 68 -7.99 0.84 -18.74
CA TYR A 68 -9.30 1.10 -19.32
C TYR A 68 -10.08 -0.20 -19.51
N GLU A 69 -9.43 -1.24 -20.06
CA GLU A 69 -10.05 -2.55 -20.24
C GLU A 69 -10.43 -3.18 -18.89
N ASN A 70 -9.56 -3.11 -17.88
CA ASN A 70 -9.84 -3.61 -16.54
C ASN A 70 -11.06 -2.96 -15.91
N GLN A 71 -11.17 -1.62 -15.98
CA GLN A 71 -12.32 -0.88 -15.46
C GLN A 71 -13.63 -1.30 -16.16
N HIS A 72 -13.58 -1.55 -17.47
CA HIS A 72 -14.73 -1.91 -18.28
C HIS A 72 -14.94 -3.43 -18.41
N LYS A 73 -14.20 -4.26 -17.64
CA LYS A 73 -14.39 -5.73 -17.65
C LYS A 73 -15.81 -6.13 -17.28
N HIS A 74 -16.42 -5.44 -16.32
CA HIS A 74 -17.77 -5.73 -15.85
C HIS A 74 -18.87 -5.30 -16.85
N SER A 75 -18.59 -4.32 -17.71
CA SER A 75 -19.52 -3.86 -18.74
C SER A 75 -19.46 -4.68 -20.03
N LYS A 76 -18.42 -5.50 -20.22
CA LYS A 76 -18.37 -6.47 -21.31
C LYS A 76 -19.38 -7.57 -21.00
N SER A 77 -20.52 -7.54 -21.69
CA SER A 77 -21.46 -8.67 -21.74
C SER A 77 -20.66 -9.94 -22.02
N THR A 78 -20.69 -10.89 -21.09
CA THR A 78 -20.18 -12.24 -21.32
C THR A 78 -21.13 -12.92 -22.29
N SER A 79 -21.00 -12.63 -23.59
CA SER A 79 -21.56 -13.48 -24.64
C SER A 79 -21.03 -14.89 -24.36
N SER A 80 -21.93 -15.86 -24.26
CA SER A 80 -21.70 -17.24 -23.83
C SER A 80 -20.63 -18.02 -24.63
N GLU A 81 -20.04 -17.40 -25.66
CA GLU A 81 -19.00 -17.91 -26.54
C GLU A 81 -17.57 -17.61 -26.04
N ASN A 82 -17.39 -16.68 -25.10
CA ASN A 82 -16.09 -16.35 -24.51
C ASN A 82 -15.95 -16.82 -23.05
N LYS A 83 -16.27 -18.09 -22.77
CA LYS A 83 -15.74 -18.74 -21.56
C LYS A 83 -14.25 -18.97 -21.78
N VAL A 84 -13.45 -17.94 -21.52
CA VAL A 84 -12.00 -18.09 -21.43
C VAL A 84 -11.76 -18.98 -20.21
N ALA A 85 -11.56 -20.28 -20.44
CA ALA A 85 -11.07 -21.17 -19.41
C ALA A 85 -9.78 -20.56 -18.86
N TYR A 86 -9.64 -20.53 -17.54
CA TYR A 86 -8.40 -20.09 -16.91
C TYR A 86 -7.27 -21.01 -17.39
N ASP A 87 -6.45 -20.51 -18.30
CA ASP A 87 -5.30 -21.22 -18.82
C ASP A 87 -4.06 -20.76 -18.08
N ALA A 88 -3.71 -21.50 -17.02
CA ALA A 88 -2.51 -21.26 -16.23
C ALA A 88 -1.22 -21.32 -17.06
N SER A 89 -1.24 -21.93 -18.26
CA SER A 89 -0.07 -22.07 -19.12
C SER A 89 0.29 -20.78 -19.88
N GLN A 90 -0.66 -19.85 -20.08
CA GLN A 90 -0.38 -18.59 -20.79
C GLN A 90 0.49 -17.61 -20.00
N HIS A 91 0.48 -17.70 -18.66
CA HIS A 91 1.29 -16.85 -17.79
C HIS A 91 2.73 -17.35 -17.63
N ASN A 92 3.01 -18.62 -17.94
CA ASN A 92 4.35 -19.20 -17.95
C ASN A 92 4.77 -19.56 -19.38
N LYS A 93 4.89 -18.57 -20.26
CA LYS A 93 5.59 -18.75 -21.55
C LYS A 93 7.11 -18.83 -21.33
N LEU A 94 7.53 -19.81 -20.53
CA LEU A 94 8.88 -20.34 -20.65
C LEU A 94 8.85 -21.29 -21.84
N ASP A 95 9.80 -21.10 -22.76
CA ASP A 95 10.01 -22.05 -23.83
C ASP A 95 10.28 -23.44 -23.20
N ASP A 96 9.57 -24.48 -23.62
CA ASP A 96 9.70 -25.85 -23.06
C ASP A 96 11.17 -26.32 -23.08
N SER A 97 11.95 -25.81 -24.04
CA SER A 97 13.40 -26.02 -24.14
C SER A 97 14.20 -25.45 -22.95
N SER A 98 13.79 -24.29 -22.43
CA SER A 98 14.45 -23.62 -21.32
C SER A 98 14.08 -24.28 -19.99
N ALA A 99 12.83 -24.73 -19.84
CA ALA A 99 12.39 -25.44 -18.64
C ALA A 99 13.10 -26.80 -18.49
N THR A 100 13.31 -27.51 -19.59
CA THR A 100 14.04 -28.79 -19.60
C THR A 100 15.53 -28.65 -19.33
N GLN A 101 16.17 -27.57 -19.80
CA GLN A 101 17.57 -27.27 -19.48
C GLN A 101 17.78 -26.81 -18.03
N VAL A 102 16.86 -26.02 -17.48
CA VAL A 102 16.92 -25.64 -16.06
C VAL A 102 16.74 -26.89 -15.19
N SER A 103 15.80 -27.78 -15.50
CA SER A 103 15.59 -28.98 -14.71
C SER A 103 16.78 -29.96 -14.75
N SER A 104 17.49 -30.06 -15.87
CA SER A 104 18.72 -30.88 -15.93
C SER A 104 19.83 -30.31 -15.05
N VAL A 105 20.07 -28.99 -15.10
CA VAL A 105 21.09 -28.32 -14.27
C VAL A 105 20.76 -28.41 -12.77
N LEU A 106 19.47 -28.38 -12.43
CA LEU A 106 18.99 -28.57 -11.05
C LEU A 106 19.21 -30.00 -10.55
N ASN A 107 18.97 -31.00 -11.40
CA ASN A 107 19.18 -32.41 -11.06
C ASN A 107 20.67 -32.78 -10.90
N GLU A 108 21.56 -32.09 -11.60
CA GLU A 108 23.02 -32.26 -11.48
C GLU A 108 23.61 -31.58 -10.24
N MET A 109 22.86 -30.68 -9.59
CA MET A 109 23.30 -29.94 -8.41
C MET A 109 23.11 -30.74 -7.12
N THR A 110 24.04 -30.60 -6.16
CA THR A 110 23.79 -31.11 -4.81
C THR A 110 22.75 -30.25 -4.10
N VAL A 111 21.97 -30.84 -3.18
CA VAL A 111 20.90 -30.15 -2.44
C VAL A 111 21.43 -28.92 -1.69
N ASN A 112 22.63 -29.01 -1.10
CA ASN A 112 23.25 -27.92 -0.36
C ASN A 112 23.70 -26.77 -1.28
N ASP A 113 24.27 -27.09 -2.43
CA ASP A 113 24.68 -26.08 -3.43
C ASP A 113 23.45 -25.40 -4.04
N PHE A 114 22.38 -26.15 -4.28
CA PHE A 114 21.10 -25.61 -4.74
C PHE A 114 20.54 -24.64 -3.71
N GLN A 115 20.44 -25.04 -2.45
CA GLN A 115 19.86 -24.18 -1.42
C GLN A 115 20.67 -22.90 -1.21
N SER A 116 22.02 -22.99 -1.23
CA SER A 116 22.87 -21.80 -1.13
C SER A 116 22.72 -20.86 -2.33
N LYS A 117 22.73 -21.40 -3.57
CA LYS A 117 22.56 -20.60 -4.78
C LYS A 117 21.16 -20.04 -4.93
N PHE A 118 20.13 -20.82 -4.58
CA PHE A 118 18.74 -20.40 -4.58
C PHE A 118 18.52 -19.26 -3.60
N ASN A 119 18.95 -19.40 -2.34
CA ASN A 119 18.79 -18.35 -1.33
C ASN A 119 19.50 -17.07 -1.76
N LYS A 120 20.75 -17.15 -2.26
CA LYS A 120 21.47 -15.97 -2.79
C LYS A 120 20.72 -15.31 -3.95
N LEU A 121 20.29 -16.10 -4.94
CA LEU A 121 19.55 -15.58 -6.09
C LEU A 121 18.20 -15.00 -5.68
N PHE A 122 17.54 -15.58 -4.70
CA PHE A 122 16.29 -15.10 -4.13
C PHE A 122 16.51 -13.76 -3.42
N ASP A 123 17.45 -13.69 -2.48
CA ASP A 123 17.77 -12.49 -1.70
C ASP A 123 18.24 -11.31 -2.59
N ASP A 124 18.98 -11.60 -3.66
CA ASP A 124 19.46 -10.59 -4.62
C ASP A 124 18.34 -10.06 -5.54
N ASN A 125 17.32 -10.88 -5.84
CA ASN A 125 16.25 -10.54 -6.78
C ASN A 125 14.92 -10.17 -6.11
N MET A 126 14.82 -10.28 -4.79
CA MET A 126 13.66 -9.87 -4.02
C MET A 126 13.51 -8.35 -4.01
N ILE A 127 12.36 -7.86 -4.48
CA ILE A 127 12.10 -6.41 -4.62
C ILE A 127 11.86 -5.78 -3.26
N LYS A 128 11.10 -6.46 -2.40
CA LYS A 128 10.79 -6.02 -1.04
C LYS A 128 11.66 -6.77 -0.06
N LYS A 129 12.75 -6.14 0.38
CA LYS A 129 13.57 -6.70 1.47
C LYS A 129 12.80 -6.53 2.77
N THR A 130 12.76 -7.57 3.60
CA THR A 130 12.19 -7.48 4.93
C THR A 130 13.03 -6.52 5.76
N ASP A 131 12.42 -5.44 6.23
CA ASP A 131 13.08 -4.50 7.13
C ASP A 131 13.24 -5.14 8.51
N THR A 132 14.45 -5.57 8.83
CA THR A 132 14.77 -6.16 10.13
C THR A 132 14.65 -5.14 11.26
N SER A 133 14.78 -3.83 10.97
CA SER A 133 14.69 -2.77 11.97
C SER A 133 13.28 -2.66 12.58
N ARG A 134 12.25 -3.02 11.82
CA ARG A 134 10.86 -3.01 12.28
C ARG A 134 10.62 -3.94 13.47
N ASN A 135 11.42 -5.00 13.61
CA ASN A 135 11.30 -6.01 14.66
C ASN A 135 12.38 -5.90 15.75
N GLU A 136 13.32 -4.96 15.64
CA GLU A 136 14.38 -4.77 16.65
C GLU A 136 13.83 -4.44 18.04
N TRP A 137 12.65 -3.80 18.10
CA TRP A 137 11.97 -3.53 19.37
C TRP A 137 11.62 -4.81 20.16
N PHE A 138 11.47 -5.95 19.48
CA PHE A 138 11.13 -7.23 20.12
C PHE A 138 12.36 -7.96 20.67
N THR A 139 13.55 -7.68 20.11
CA THR A 139 14.82 -8.29 20.51
C THR A 139 15.55 -7.51 21.60
N ASN A 140 15.25 -6.22 21.74
CA ASN A 140 15.85 -5.37 22.76
C ASN A 140 15.21 -5.64 24.12
N ASN A 141 16.02 -6.08 25.09
CA ASN A 141 15.60 -6.30 26.49
C ASN A 141 15.71 -5.03 27.35
N GLU A 142 15.88 -3.86 26.73
CA GLU A 142 15.98 -2.59 27.45
C GLU A 142 14.62 -2.23 28.06
N GLN A 143 14.63 -1.75 29.31
CA GLN A 143 13.42 -1.29 29.96
C GLN A 143 12.93 -0.01 29.26
N LEU A 144 11.69 -0.05 28.76
CA LEU A 144 11.07 1.08 28.06
C LEU A 144 10.90 2.34 28.93
N PHE A 145 10.85 2.15 30.26
CA PHE A 145 10.73 3.23 31.24
C PHE A 145 11.84 3.08 32.25
N ASP A 146 12.79 4.01 32.25
CA ASP A 146 13.76 4.13 33.33
C ASP A 146 13.21 5.05 34.41
N VAL A 147 13.18 4.56 35.64
CA VAL A 147 12.75 5.34 36.81
C VAL A 147 13.95 5.46 37.72
N ASP A 148 14.76 6.48 37.46
CA ASP A 148 15.95 6.85 38.26
C ASP A 148 15.62 7.22 39.73
N GLU A 149 14.34 7.33 40.08
CA GLU A 149 13.87 7.72 41.40
C GLU A 149 13.37 6.53 42.23
N LYS A 150 13.69 6.51 43.53
CA LYS A 150 13.14 5.51 44.46
C LYS A 150 11.63 5.71 44.62
N VAL A 151 10.85 4.86 43.97
CA VAL A 151 9.38 4.88 44.04
C VAL A 151 8.92 4.51 45.45
N THR A 152 8.11 5.39 46.03
CA THR A 152 7.48 5.30 47.35
C THR A 152 5.98 5.58 47.18
N ASN A 153 5.12 5.12 48.08
CA ASN A 153 3.67 5.33 47.98
C ASN A 153 3.25 6.82 47.85
N LYS A 154 4.11 7.78 48.23
CA LYS A 154 3.83 9.22 48.13
C LYS A 154 4.18 9.85 46.76
N ASN A 155 5.25 9.40 46.09
CA ASN A 155 5.70 9.95 44.80
C ASN A 155 5.23 9.11 43.59
N MET A 156 4.66 7.92 43.84
CA MET A 156 4.18 7.03 42.78
C MET A 156 3.21 7.71 41.81
N GLY A 157 2.33 8.61 42.28
CA GLY A 157 1.41 9.34 41.41
C GLY A 157 2.11 10.31 40.45
N GLU A 158 3.15 11.01 40.92
CA GLU A 158 3.94 11.95 40.11
C GLU A 158 4.79 11.21 39.07
N VAL A 159 5.42 10.12 39.49
CA VAL A 159 6.20 9.23 38.59
C VAL A 159 5.28 8.65 37.51
N PHE A 160 4.08 8.19 37.87
CA PHE A 160 3.13 7.63 36.92
C PHE A 160 2.61 8.68 35.92
N ASN A 161 2.37 9.91 36.37
CA ASN A 161 2.00 11.00 35.47
C ASN A 161 3.12 11.35 34.48
N ARG A 162 4.38 11.32 34.90
CA ARG A 162 5.55 11.52 34.01
C ARG A 162 5.65 10.43 32.94
N ILE A 163 5.40 9.18 33.32
CA ILE A 163 5.34 8.04 32.39
C ILE A 163 4.21 8.24 31.38
N LYS A 164 3.00 8.62 31.85
CA LYS A 164 1.86 8.91 30.97
C LYS A 164 2.12 10.05 29.98
N ASP A 165 2.76 11.13 30.43
CA ASP A 165 3.11 12.26 29.56
C ASP A 165 4.02 11.79 28.42
N THR A 166 5.07 11.05 28.76
CA THR A 166 6.04 10.50 27.81
C THR A 166 5.36 9.56 26.82
N GLN A 167 4.50 8.66 27.32
CA GLN A 167 3.74 7.72 26.49
C GLN A 167 2.75 8.42 25.56
N SER A 168 2.04 9.44 26.06
CA SER A 168 1.03 10.17 25.28
C SER A 168 1.63 10.88 24.07
N SER A 169 2.92 11.26 24.12
CA SER A 169 3.62 11.88 23.00
C SER A 169 3.95 10.88 21.87
N MET A 170 4.06 9.59 22.19
CA MET A 170 4.36 8.54 21.22
C MET A 170 3.09 7.99 20.54
N VAL A 171 1.94 8.04 21.20
CA VAL A 171 0.68 7.49 20.67
C VAL A 171 -0.01 8.50 19.75
N LYS A 172 -0.22 8.13 18.49
CA LYS A 172 -0.98 8.94 17.52
C LYS A 172 -2.44 9.10 17.96
N TYR A 173 -2.86 10.35 18.19
CA TYR A 173 -4.27 10.67 18.43
C TYR A 173 -5.06 10.65 17.13
N LYS A 174 -6.03 9.74 17.00
CA LYS A 174 -6.88 9.61 15.80
C LYS A 174 -8.28 10.23 15.93
N GLY A 175 -8.61 10.82 17.09
CA GLY A 175 -9.92 11.42 17.31
C GLY A 175 -11.05 10.40 17.33
N VAL A 176 -12.25 10.82 16.90
CA VAL A 176 -13.41 9.94 16.75
C VAL A 176 -13.34 9.26 15.39
N GLU A 177 -13.17 7.95 15.39
CA GLU A 177 -13.20 7.13 14.18
C GLU A 177 -14.53 6.41 14.05
N ASN A 178 -15.00 6.25 12.82
CA ASN A 178 -16.15 5.41 12.55
C ASN A 178 -15.79 3.96 12.85
N LEU A 179 -16.59 3.31 13.69
CA LEU A 179 -16.40 1.90 13.99
C LEU A 179 -16.88 1.05 12.80
N TYR A 180 -15.95 0.49 12.05
CA TYR A 180 -16.27 -0.41 10.93
C TYR A 180 -16.41 -1.85 11.42
N VAL A 181 -17.62 -2.23 11.83
CA VAL A 181 -17.96 -3.65 12.07
C VAL A 181 -17.86 -4.40 10.74
N ASN A 182 -17.03 -5.44 10.66
CA ASN A 182 -16.77 -6.24 9.45
C ASN A 182 -16.00 -5.55 8.28
N GLY A 183 -15.51 -4.32 8.43
CA GLY A 183 -14.94 -3.54 7.32
C GLY A 183 -13.44 -3.72 7.02
N GLY A 184 -12.82 -4.88 7.30
CA GLY A 184 -11.42 -5.11 6.94
C GLY A 184 -10.48 -5.62 8.03
N SER A 185 -11.01 -6.12 9.16
CA SER A 185 -10.22 -6.88 10.13
C SER A 185 -9.76 -8.21 9.50
N GLY A 186 -8.60 -8.21 8.86
CA GLY A 186 -7.89 -9.42 8.38
C GLY A 186 -7.79 -9.59 6.87
N ASN A 187 -8.49 -8.80 6.05
CA ASN A 187 -8.52 -8.95 4.59
C ASN A 187 -8.02 -7.70 3.84
N LYS A 188 -6.89 -7.13 4.26
CA LYS A 188 -6.16 -6.19 3.38
C LYS A 188 -5.54 -7.03 2.25
N ILE A 189 -6.24 -7.12 1.11
CA ILE A 189 -5.74 -7.82 -0.10
C ILE A 189 -4.46 -7.15 -0.62
N TYR A 190 -4.33 -5.85 -0.38
CA TYR A 190 -3.18 -5.06 -0.75
C TYR A 190 -2.32 -4.81 0.49
N ASP A 191 -1.01 -5.03 0.32
CA ASP A 191 0.02 -4.85 1.34
C ASP A 191 0.22 -3.34 1.58
N ASP A 192 -0.69 -2.73 2.36
CA ASP A 192 -0.60 -1.34 2.80
C ASP A 192 0.47 -1.22 3.90
N ASP A 193 1.73 -1.44 3.55
CA ASP A 193 2.86 -1.22 4.46
C ASP A 193 3.12 0.28 4.72
N ASP A 194 2.48 1.17 3.96
CA ASP A 194 2.61 2.63 4.11
C ASP A 194 1.84 3.18 5.31
N ASN A 195 0.99 2.38 5.95
CA ASN A 195 0.38 2.77 7.20
C ASN A 195 1.08 2.01 8.32
N ASP A 196 1.82 2.72 9.18
CA ASP A 196 2.28 2.30 10.52
C ASP A 196 1.10 2.00 11.48
N GLU A 197 0.01 1.49 10.93
CA GLU A 197 -1.19 1.13 11.64
C GLU A 197 -1.07 -0.30 12.13
N TYR A 198 -1.20 -0.45 13.45
CA TYR A 198 -1.24 -1.75 14.08
C TYR A 198 -2.37 -2.62 13.53
N VAL A 199 -2.06 -3.90 13.34
CA VAL A 199 -3.10 -4.90 13.10
C VAL A 199 -3.90 -5.05 14.39
N SER A 200 -5.10 -4.51 14.42
CA SER A 200 -6.01 -4.62 15.55
C SER A 200 -7.36 -5.17 15.12
N THR A 201 -7.92 -6.06 15.94
CA THR A 201 -9.30 -6.54 15.74
C THR A 201 -10.32 -5.54 16.26
N ASP A 202 -11.49 -5.50 15.62
CA ASP A 202 -12.66 -4.77 16.12
C ASP A 202 -12.99 -5.22 17.56
N PRO A 203 -13.23 -4.29 18.51
CA PRO A 203 -13.65 -4.62 19.87
C PRO A 203 -14.85 -5.56 19.96
N PHE A 204 -15.71 -5.67 18.93
CA PHE A 204 -16.84 -6.61 18.87
C PHE A 204 -16.58 -7.88 18.04
N SER A 205 -15.42 -8.02 17.40
CA SER A 205 -15.06 -9.21 16.60
C SER A 205 -14.93 -10.47 17.46
N LYS A 206 -15.15 -11.67 16.89
CA LYS A 206 -14.89 -12.94 17.60
C LYS A 206 -13.39 -13.17 17.84
N LEU A 207 -12.55 -12.64 16.96
CA LEU A 207 -11.10 -12.64 17.12
C LEU A 207 -10.72 -11.42 17.97
N LYS A 208 -10.02 -11.65 19.08
CA LYS A 208 -9.63 -10.63 20.07
C LYS A 208 -8.10 -10.53 20.13
N PHE A 209 -7.48 -10.27 18.99
CA PHE A 209 -6.02 -10.23 18.89
C PHE A 209 -5.59 -8.82 18.47
N ASP A 210 -4.65 -8.26 19.24
CA ASP A 210 -3.98 -7.01 18.92
C ASP A 210 -2.51 -7.28 18.60
N ASP A 211 -1.93 -6.43 17.78
CA ASP A 211 -0.49 -6.43 17.51
C ASP A 211 0.32 -6.36 18.82
N LEU A 212 1.33 -7.23 18.94
CA LEU A 212 2.19 -7.28 20.12
C LEU A 212 2.90 -5.94 20.38
N ARG A 213 3.32 -5.23 19.33
CA ARG A 213 4.00 -3.94 19.47
C ARG A 213 3.07 -2.89 20.07
N LYS A 214 1.81 -2.90 19.66
CA LYS A 214 0.77 -2.02 20.21
C LYS A 214 0.63 -2.23 21.72
N VAL A 215 0.51 -3.47 22.17
CA VAL A 215 0.25 -3.81 23.58
C VAL A 215 1.50 -3.60 24.46
N HIS A 216 2.66 -4.07 24.00
CA HIS A 216 3.88 -4.15 24.82
C HIS A 216 4.80 -2.94 24.73
N LYS A 217 4.59 -2.04 23.76
CA LYS A 217 5.40 -0.82 23.59
C LYS A 217 4.55 0.43 23.67
N ASP A 218 3.55 0.53 22.81
CA ASP A 218 2.87 1.82 22.57
C ASP A 218 1.65 2.05 23.49
N GLN A 219 1.02 1.00 24.02
CA GLN A 219 -0.19 1.10 24.84
C GLN A 219 -0.09 0.34 26.17
N THR A 220 1.12 0.21 26.72
CA THR A 220 1.34 -0.47 28.01
C THR A 220 0.77 0.32 29.19
N VAL A 221 0.75 1.66 29.10
CA VAL A 221 0.16 2.55 30.10
C VAL A 221 -0.94 3.38 29.45
N PHE A 222 -2.07 3.55 30.12
CA PHE A 222 -3.15 4.43 29.66
C PHE A 222 -2.63 5.87 29.51
N ALA A 223 -2.67 6.40 28.29
CA ALA A 223 -2.16 7.73 27.93
C ALA A 223 -2.99 8.91 28.48
N VAL A 224 -4.04 8.64 29.27
CA VAL A 224 -4.94 9.67 29.80
C VAL A 224 -4.47 10.11 31.19
N SER A 225 -4.28 11.42 31.33
CA SER A 225 -3.89 12.10 32.56
C SER A 225 -4.97 13.10 32.99
N GLU A 226 -4.95 13.53 34.25
CA GLU A 226 -5.83 14.60 34.72
C GLU A 226 -5.59 15.92 33.95
N ARG A 227 -4.41 16.13 33.36
CA ARG A 227 -4.14 17.33 32.55
C ARG A 227 -4.98 17.37 31.28
N ASP A 228 -5.41 16.22 30.77
CA ASP A 228 -6.26 16.17 29.57
C ASP A 228 -7.63 16.78 29.83
N ILE A 229 -8.07 16.86 31.09
CA ILE A 229 -9.30 17.57 31.46
C ILE A 229 -9.23 19.06 31.09
N ASN A 230 -8.03 19.64 31.07
CA ASN A 230 -7.81 21.05 30.72
C ASN A 230 -7.86 21.30 29.20
N LYS A 231 -7.75 20.24 28.38
CA LYS A 231 -7.89 20.33 26.92
C LYS A 231 -9.35 20.40 26.47
N VAL A 232 -10.28 20.07 27.37
CA VAL A 232 -11.73 20.06 27.10
C VAL A 232 -12.38 21.24 27.81
N GLN A 233 -13.35 21.88 27.16
CA GLN A 233 -14.11 22.96 27.78
C GLN A 233 -14.84 22.44 29.03
N GLN A 234 -14.47 22.99 30.19
CA GLN A 234 -15.12 22.70 31.46
C GLN A 234 -16.23 23.71 31.73
N TYR A 235 -17.25 23.27 32.45
CA TYR A 235 -18.40 24.09 32.82
C TYR A 235 -18.53 24.09 34.34
N SER A 236 -18.54 25.28 34.93
CA SER A 236 -18.68 25.48 36.38
C SER A 236 -20.12 25.32 36.88
N SER A 237 -21.12 25.37 35.98
CA SER A 237 -22.53 25.22 36.32
C SER A 237 -23.30 24.47 35.23
N VAL A 238 -24.38 23.81 35.66
CA VAL A 238 -25.31 23.09 34.76
C VAL A 238 -25.92 24.04 33.73
N ASP A 239 -26.22 25.28 34.14
CA ASP A 239 -26.82 26.28 33.27
C ASP A 239 -25.85 26.78 32.17
N HIS A 240 -24.56 26.93 32.48
CA HIS A 240 -23.54 27.24 31.47
C HIS A 240 -23.40 26.09 30.46
N PHE A 241 -23.40 24.84 30.93
CA PHE A 241 -23.38 23.66 30.08
C PHE A 241 -24.60 23.57 29.15
N MET A 242 -25.81 23.84 29.66
CA MET A 242 -27.04 23.83 28.85
C MET A 242 -27.03 24.91 27.77
N ARG A 243 -26.52 26.11 28.08
CA ARG A 243 -26.39 27.19 27.11
C ARG A 243 -25.41 26.84 25.98
N GLU A 244 -24.25 26.29 26.31
CA GLU A 244 -23.25 25.89 25.32
C GLU A 244 -23.70 24.71 24.46
N ARG A 245 -24.35 23.70 25.06
CA ARG A 245 -25.00 22.62 24.31
C ARG A 245 -26.10 23.15 23.38
N GLY A 246 -26.87 24.15 23.80
CA GLY A 246 -27.91 24.78 23.00
C GLY A 246 -27.40 25.61 21.82
N LYS A 247 -26.13 26.05 21.84
CA LYS A 247 -25.47 26.73 20.72
C LYS A 247 -24.95 25.77 19.65
N GLN A 248 -24.80 24.48 19.97
CA GLN A 248 -24.31 23.49 19.00
C GLN A 248 -25.38 23.21 17.96
N SER A 249 -25.03 23.40 16.68
CA SER A 249 -25.91 23.02 15.58
C SER A 249 -25.94 21.49 15.47
N LEU A 250 -27.02 20.88 15.93
CA LEU A 250 -27.28 19.44 15.81
C LEU A 250 -28.09 19.11 14.55
N SER A 251 -28.27 20.08 13.64
CA SER A 251 -28.95 19.86 12.37
C SER A 251 -28.17 18.82 11.57
N PRO A 252 -28.79 17.68 11.19
CA PRO A 252 -28.20 16.78 10.22
C PRO A 252 -27.84 17.53 8.94
N LEU A 253 -26.79 17.08 8.25
CA LEU A 253 -26.42 17.60 6.93
C LEU A 253 -27.62 17.58 5.99
N GLU A 254 -27.76 18.60 5.15
CA GLU A 254 -28.77 18.59 4.11
C GLU A 254 -28.54 17.39 3.19
N LYS A 255 -29.62 16.77 2.70
CA LYS A 255 -29.54 15.60 1.80
C LYS A 255 -28.59 15.84 0.62
N GLN A 256 -28.65 17.02 -0.01
CA GLN A 256 -27.80 17.35 -1.17
C GLN A 256 -26.31 17.42 -0.78
N GLU A 257 -26.01 18.03 0.37
CA GLU A 257 -24.64 18.11 0.89
C GLU A 257 -24.12 16.73 1.28
N ALA A 258 -24.95 15.91 1.92
CA ALA A 258 -24.62 14.54 2.30
C ALA A 258 -24.33 13.65 1.08
N GLU A 259 -25.16 13.73 0.04
CA GLU A 259 -24.94 13.01 -1.23
C GLU A 259 -23.64 13.45 -1.91
N THR A 260 -23.34 14.75 -1.89
CA THR A 260 -22.09 15.30 -2.45
C THR A 260 -20.88 14.78 -1.69
N LEU A 261 -20.94 14.75 -0.36
CA LEU A 261 -19.88 14.24 0.50
C LEU A 261 -19.65 12.74 0.26
N LEU A 262 -20.71 11.94 0.17
CA LEU A 262 -20.62 10.52 -0.15
C LEU A 262 -20.00 10.30 -1.54
N ALA A 263 -20.42 11.05 -2.55
CA ALA A 263 -19.84 10.97 -3.89
C ALA A 263 -18.34 11.33 -3.91
N GLN A 264 -17.91 12.30 -3.10
CA GLN A 264 -16.49 12.64 -2.94
C GLN A 264 -15.72 11.51 -2.23
N GLN A 265 -16.30 10.89 -1.21
CA GLN A 265 -15.68 9.73 -0.56
C GLN A 265 -15.56 8.54 -1.52
N ASP A 266 -16.58 8.26 -2.33
CA ASP A 266 -16.56 7.18 -3.32
C ASP A 266 -15.56 7.43 -4.44
N THR A 267 -15.40 8.67 -4.90
CA THR A 267 -14.39 9.02 -5.91
C THR A 267 -12.98 8.90 -5.36
N THR A 268 -12.71 9.43 -4.16
CA THR A 268 -11.39 9.31 -3.51
C THR A 268 -11.04 7.86 -3.19
N TYR A 269 -12.01 7.06 -2.73
CA TYR A 269 -11.83 5.62 -2.50
C TYR A 269 -11.48 4.90 -3.81
N ARG A 270 -12.24 5.12 -4.88
CA ARG A 270 -11.95 4.54 -6.21
C ARG A 270 -10.55 4.89 -6.70
N GLN A 271 -10.14 6.16 -6.56
CA GLN A 271 -8.80 6.61 -6.93
C GLN A 271 -7.69 5.87 -6.17
N ARG A 272 -7.85 5.73 -4.85
CA ARG A 272 -6.91 4.95 -4.02
C ARG A 272 -6.84 3.49 -4.46
N MET A 273 -7.98 2.86 -4.73
CA MET A 273 -8.02 1.47 -5.18
C MET A 273 -7.31 1.29 -6.54
N MET A 274 -7.49 2.25 -7.46
CA MET A 274 -6.79 2.21 -8.75
C MET A 274 -5.27 2.36 -8.61
N GLN A 275 -4.80 3.26 -7.74
CA GLN A 275 -3.37 3.37 -7.44
C GLN A 275 -2.81 2.05 -6.91
N LYS A 276 -3.51 1.44 -5.93
CA LYS A 276 -3.09 0.15 -5.36
C LYS A 276 -3.05 -0.99 -6.39
N GLU A 277 -4.05 -1.06 -7.27
CA GLU A 277 -4.05 -2.03 -8.37
C GLU A 277 -2.82 -1.85 -9.26
N TYR A 278 -2.47 -0.60 -9.58
CA TYR A 278 -1.28 -0.30 -10.37
C TYR A 278 0.01 -0.67 -9.68
N ASP A 279 0.16 -0.32 -8.41
CA ASP A 279 1.37 -0.63 -7.64
C ASP A 279 1.56 -2.14 -7.52
N ALA A 280 0.49 -2.90 -7.26
CA ALA A 280 0.53 -4.36 -7.25
C ALA A 280 0.93 -4.94 -8.61
N LYS A 281 0.33 -4.45 -9.70
CA LYS A 281 0.68 -4.89 -11.07
C LYS A 281 2.12 -4.56 -11.43
N LYS A 282 2.60 -3.39 -11.03
CA LYS A 282 3.97 -2.93 -11.23
C LYS A 282 4.96 -3.85 -10.50
N GLN A 283 4.68 -4.21 -9.25
CA GLN A 283 5.47 -5.20 -8.52
C GLN A 283 5.49 -6.54 -9.26
N THR A 284 4.34 -7.03 -9.73
CA THR A 284 4.27 -8.27 -10.52
C THR A 284 5.13 -8.20 -11.78
N MET A 285 5.09 -7.10 -12.54
CA MET A 285 5.92 -6.93 -13.74
C MET A 285 7.42 -6.93 -13.40
N GLN A 286 7.82 -6.27 -12.32
CA GLN A 286 9.21 -6.29 -11.86
C GLN A 286 9.63 -7.70 -11.42
N TYR A 287 8.77 -8.44 -10.73
CA TYR A 287 9.04 -9.84 -10.37
C TYR A 287 9.16 -10.73 -11.59
N GLU A 288 8.35 -10.53 -12.63
CA GLU A 288 8.47 -11.26 -13.90
C GLU A 288 9.82 -10.99 -14.60
N GLU A 289 10.28 -9.73 -14.64
CA GLU A 289 11.59 -9.36 -15.18
C GLU A 289 12.75 -9.99 -14.38
N LYS A 290 12.66 -9.95 -13.04
CA LYS A 290 13.63 -10.55 -12.13
C LYS A 290 13.64 -12.08 -12.26
N ASN A 291 12.47 -12.71 -12.37
CA ASN A 291 12.36 -14.15 -12.57
C ASN A 291 13.06 -14.59 -13.87
N LYS A 292 12.91 -13.84 -14.97
CA LYS A 292 13.66 -14.09 -16.21
C LYS A 292 15.17 -13.98 -16.00
N SER A 293 15.63 -13.00 -15.22
CA SER A 293 17.05 -12.87 -14.85
C SER A 293 17.54 -14.08 -14.04
N VAL A 294 16.78 -14.51 -13.03
CA VAL A 294 17.09 -15.68 -12.20
C VAL A 294 17.21 -16.94 -13.06
N LEU A 295 16.23 -17.19 -13.93
CA LEU A 295 16.23 -18.33 -14.84
C LEU A 295 17.41 -18.28 -15.82
N SER A 296 17.75 -17.10 -16.36
CA SER A 296 18.93 -16.95 -17.21
C SER A 296 20.25 -17.26 -16.48
N ASN A 297 20.32 -16.95 -15.18
CA ASN A 297 21.49 -17.28 -14.37
C ASN A 297 21.61 -18.79 -14.16
N PHE A 298 20.50 -19.50 -13.92
CA PHE A 298 20.50 -20.97 -13.85
C PHE A 298 20.96 -21.61 -15.16
N LEU A 299 20.55 -21.09 -16.31
CA LEU A 299 21.00 -21.57 -17.62
C LEU A 299 22.51 -21.33 -17.90
N ARG A 300 23.15 -20.39 -17.17
CA ARG A 300 24.58 -20.07 -17.31
C ARG A 300 25.47 -20.89 -16.39
N ILE A 301 24.91 -21.60 -15.40
CA ILE A 301 25.68 -22.49 -14.53
C ILE A 301 26.08 -23.70 -15.37
N LYS A 302 27.35 -23.71 -15.81
CA LYS A 302 27.98 -24.90 -16.38
C LYS A 302 28.77 -25.61 -15.29
N TYR A 303 28.60 -26.92 -15.20
CA TYR A 303 29.48 -27.82 -14.46
C TYR A 303 30.70 -28.18 -15.28
#